data_AF-R7XHW5-F1
#
_entry.id   AF-R7XHW5-F1
#
_cell.length_a   1.000
_cell.length_b   1.000
_cell.length_c   1.000
_cell.angle_alpha   90.00
_cell.angle_beta   90.00
_cell.angle_gamma   90.00
#
_symmetry.space_group_name_H-M   'P 1'
#
loop_
_entity.id
_entity.type
_entity.pdbx_description
1 polymer ?
#
loop_
_entity_poly.entity_id
_entity_poly.type
_entity_poly.pdbx_seq_one_letter_code
_entity_poly.pdbx_strand_id
1 'polypeptide(L)'
;MNKFLASTLLALAATAAQAGDATGYPDRPVRMLLPFSAGGGGDILGRLLAERFAAHLKQPVVVENKPGAAGTIGTHAAATAVPDGYTIMIGGMSTHQLAPATYTKLPYDPVRDFQSLGAIGNSSIVMIAANQYPANNLKELIALSRKDKTPIQYASWGAGSTGHFCGEVLSQKAGISMQHVPYKGTSQIVTDILGNHISVGFVDMVTATPFVKEGKVKALAVCTRRSPSLPNVASYKEQGVDFDRELTWVMYVPAKTPKPIVDKLSRVLETTLKELEVVNKLLSLGITAKYVPGPEQQAINARDIPMWKVIATQAHIKLD
;
A
#
# COMPACT_ATOMS: atom_id res chain seq x y z
N MET A 1 -55.00 52.65 -21.15
CA MET A 1 -55.54 51.28 -21.29
C MET A 1 -54.38 50.33 -21.50
N ASN A 2 -53.97 49.68 -20.41
CA ASN A 2 -53.99 48.22 -20.23
C ASN A 2 -52.86 47.50 -21.00
N LYS A 3 -51.74 47.26 -20.32
CA LYS A 3 -51.41 45.98 -19.64
C LYS A 3 -50.93 44.95 -20.67
N PHE A 4 -49.62 44.71 -20.73
CA PHE A 4 -48.99 43.38 -20.89
C PHE A 4 -47.47 43.52 -20.71
N LEU A 5 -47.07 43.87 -19.48
CA LEU A 5 -45.75 43.55 -18.92
C LEU A 5 -46.02 42.43 -17.90
N ALA A 6 -45.63 41.20 -18.20
CA ALA A 6 -45.41 40.16 -17.19
C ALA A 6 -44.84 38.89 -17.84
N SER A 7 -43.75 38.39 -17.26
CA SER A 7 -43.41 36.97 -17.17
C SER A 7 -42.67 36.32 -18.34
N THR A 8 -41.34 36.51 -18.37
CA THR A 8 -40.43 35.48 -18.90
C THR A 8 -39.14 35.45 -18.08
N LEU A 9 -39.28 35.19 -16.79
CA LEU A 9 -38.22 34.89 -15.84
C LEU A 9 -38.71 33.70 -15.01
N LEU A 10 -38.31 32.48 -15.39
CA LEU A 10 -38.12 31.28 -14.57
C LEU A 10 -38.10 30.04 -15.49
N ALA A 11 -36.92 29.63 -15.94
CA ALA A 11 -36.69 28.26 -16.41
C ALA A 11 -35.24 27.81 -16.10
N LEU A 12 -34.69 28.30 -14.99
CA LEU A 12 -33.35 27.96 -14.51
C LEU A 12 -33.41 27.39 -13.09
N ALA A 13 -34.18 26.32 -12.91
CA ALA A 13 -34.13 25.49 -11.70
C ALA A 13 -34.79 24.14 -11.97
N ALA A 14 -33.97 23.10 -12.15
CA ALA A 14 -34.20 21.71 -11.71
C ALA A 14 -33.40 20.70 -12.58
N THR A 15 -32.08 20.83 -12.64
CA THR A 15 -31.26 19.61 -12.61
C THR A 15 -31.09 19.26 -11.14
N ALA A 16 -32.16 18.75 -10.54
CA ALA A 16 -32.02 17.98 -9.32
C ALA A 16 -31.07 16.84 -9.67
N ALA A 17 -29.87 16.85 -9.08
CA ALA A 17 -29.05 15.68 -9.03
C ALA A 17 -29.94 14.58 -8.45
N GLN A 18 -30.38 13.64 -9.29
CA GLN A 18 -30.91 12.39 -8.78
C GLN A 18 -29.81 11.83 -7.89
N ALA A 19 -30.02 11.89 -6.58
CA ALA A 19 -29.37 10.99 -5.65
C ALA A 19 -29.74 9.61 -6.18
N GLY A 20 -28.83 9.02 -6.96
CA GLY A 20 -29.01 7.68 -7.50
C GLY A 20 -29.34 6.79 -6.32
N ASP A 21 -30.55 6.25 -6.34
CA ASP A 21 -31.08 5.46 -5.26
C ASP A 21 -30.13 4.27 -5.08
N ALA A 22 -29.39 4.24 -3.97
CA ALA A 22 -28.35 3.24 -3.72
C ALA A 22 -28.95 1.81 -3.54
N THR A 23 -30.27 1.71 -3.63
CA THR A 23 -31.08 0.49 -3.59
C THR A 23 -30.67 -0.52 -4.67
N GLY A 24 -30.07 -0.08 -5.79
CA GLY A 24 -29.60 -0.96 -6.87
C GLY A 24 -28.09 -1.24 -6.93
N TYR A 25 -27.26 -0.58 -6.11
CA TYR A 25 -25.80 -0.70 -6.21
C TYR A 25 -25.27 -1.99 -5.54
N PRO A 26 -24.30 -2.73 -6.12
CA PRO A 26 -23.84 -2.64 -7.50
C PRO A 26 -24.72 -3.48 -8.45
N ASP A 27 -24.94 -2.96 -9.67
CA ASP A 27 -25.69 -3.61 -10.77
C ASP A 27 -24.80 -4.09 -11.93
N ARG A 28 -23.49 -3.86 -11.82
CA ARG A 28 -22.47 -4.22 -12.81
C ARG A 28 -21.13 -4.51 -12.09
N PRO A 29 -20.13 -5.06 -12.79
CA PRO A 29 -18.83 -5.36 -12.19
C PRO A 29 -18.16 -4.13 -11.54
N VAL A 30 -17.56 -4.35 -10.36
CA VAL A 30 -16.73 -3.36 -9.67
C VAL A 30 -15.27 -3.58 -10.07
N ARG A 31 -14.54 -2.51 -10.37
CA ARG A 31 -13.10 -2.54 -10.63
C ARG A 31 -12.34 -2.35 -9.33
N MET A 32 -11.44 -3.27 -9.02
CA MET A 32 -10.44 -3.12 -7.97
C MET A 32 -9.11 -2.71 -8.59
N LEU A 33 -8.81 -1.42 -8.55
CA LEU A 33 -7.56 -0.87 -9.04
C LEU A 33 -6.45 -1.12 -8.01
N LEU A 34 -5.38 -1.77 -8.46
CA LEU A 34 -4.21 -2.05 -7.65
C LEU A 34 -3.02 -1.26 -8.20
N PRO A 35 -2.44 -0.31 -7.44
CA PRO A 35 -1.25 0.44 -7.85
C PRO A 35 0.04 -0.39 -7.79
N PHE A 36 -0.08 -1.72 -7.87
CA PHE A 36 0.98 -2.70 -7.67
C PHE A 36 1.12 -3.61 -8.89
N SER A 37 2.34 -4.08 -9.15
CA SER A 37 2.62 -5.03 -10.23
C SER A 37 1.96 -6.38 -9.95
N ALA A 38 1.52 -7.05 -11.01
CA ALA A 38 0.96 -8.39 -10.91
C ALA A 38 1.96 -9.38 -10.29
N GLY A 39 1.46 -10.32 -9.49
CA GLY A 39 2.28 -11.29 -8.76
C GLY A 39 3.03 -10.75 -7.54
N GLY A 40 2.94 -9.45 -7.24
CA GLY A 40 3.43 -8.88 -5.99
C GLY A 40 2.37 -8.93 -4.87
N GLY A 41 2.76 -8.55 -3.65
CA GLY A 41 1.93 -8.70 -2.47
C GLY A 41 0.59 -7.97 -2.52
N GLY A 42 0.60 -6.76 -3.09
CA GLY A 42 -0.63 -6.00 -3.30
C GLY A 42 -1.60 -6.66 -4.28
N ASP A 43 -1.09 -7.35 -5.31
CA ASP A 43 -1.90 -8.13 -6.26
C ASP A 43 -2.51 -9.37 -5.59
N ILE A 44 -1.69 -10.11 -4.84
CA ILE A 44 -2.15 -11.29 -4.09
C ILE A 44 -3.22 -10.90 -3.06
N LEU A 45 -3.00 -9.83 -2.31
CA LEU A 45 -3.98 -9.29 -1.36
C LEU A 45 -5.26 -8.84 -2.07
N GLY A 46 -5.12 -8.09 -3.18
CA GLY A 46 -6.25 -7.59 -3.94
C GLY A 46 -7.11 -8.72 -4.52
N ARG A 47 -6.51 -9.77 -5.08
CA ARG A 47 -7.26 -10.92 -5.60
C ARG A 47 -8.01 -11.66 -4.50
N LEU A 48 -7.40 -11.87 -3.34
CA LEU A 48 -8.08 -12.46 -2.17
C LEU A 48 -9.30 -11.63 -1.76
N LEU A 49 -9.15 -10.32 -1.65
CA LEU A 49 -10.26 -9.44 -1.25
C LEU A 49 -11.31 -9.29 -2.35
N ALA A 50 -10.91 -9.28 -3.63
CA ALA A 50 -11.82 -9.20 -4.76
C ALA A 50 -12.76 -10.41 -4.82
N GLU A 51 -12.23 -11.62 -4.59
CA GLU A 51 -13.03 -12.85 -4.53
C GLU A 51 -14.11 -12.75 -3.45
N ARG A 52 -13.73 -12.30 -2.24
CA ARG A 52 -14.66 -12.13 -1.11
C ARG A 52 -15.67 -11.02 -1.33
N PHE A 53 -15.22 -9.88 -1.87
CA PHE A 53 -16.11 -8.80 -2.24
C PHE A 53 -17.12 -9.24 -3.30
N ALA A 54 -16.71 -10.04 -4.29
CA ALA A 54 -17.63 -10.54 -5.32
C ALA A 54 -18.74 -11.41 -4.72
N ALA A 55 -18.40 -12.26 -3.76
CA ALA A 55 -19.37 -13.07 -3.02
C ALA A 55 -20.38 -12.21 -2.23
N HIS A 56 -19.90 -11.19 -1.51
CA HIS A 56 -20.75 -10.30 -0.71
C HIS A 56 -21.60 -9.34 -1.55
N LEU A 57 -21.03 -8.80 -2.63
CA LEU A 57 -21.69 -7.84 -3.50
C LEU A 57 -22.61 -8.51 -4.53
N LYS A 58 -22.47 -9.82 -4.76
CA LYS A 58 -23.15 -10.57 -5.81
C LYS A 58 -22.95 -9.97 -7.21
N GLN A 59 -21.78 -9.37 -7.41
CA GLN A 59 -21.31 -8.81 -8.67
C GLN A 59 -19.83 -9.13 -8.83
N PRO A 60 -19.33 -9.33 -10.06
CA PRO A 60 -17.91 -9.55 -10.28
C PRO A 60 -17.07 -8.38 -9.76
N VAL A 61 -15.92 -8.69 -9.16
CA VAL A 61 -14.90 -7.70 -8.79
C VAL A 61 -13.65 -7.98 -9.62
N VAL A 62 -13.37 -7.10 -10.57
CA VAL A 62 -12.29 -7.28 -11.54
C VAL A 62 -11.04 -6.54 -11.07
N VAL A 63 -9.96 -7.29 -10.87
CA VAL A 63 -8.66 -6.73 -10.49
C VAL A 63 -7.96 -6.13 -11.71
N GLU A 64 -7.51 -4.88 -11.57
CA GLU A 64 -6.72 -4.16 -12.58
C GLU A 64 -5.42 -3.63 -11.97
N ASN A 65 -4.28 -4.17 -12.40
CA ASN A 65 -2.97 -3.70 -11.97
C ASN A 65 -2.52 -2.48 -12.77
N LYS A 66 -2.16 -1.40 -12.07
CA LYS A 66 -1.64 -0.15 -12.66
C LYS A 66 -0.37 0.32 -11.94
N PRO A 67 0.76 -0.40 -12.12
CA PRO A 67 2.00 -0.13 -11.40
C PRO A 67 2.75 1.11 -11.91
N GLY A 68 3.78 1.51 -11.17
CA GLY A 68 4.77 2.52 -11.56
C GLY A 68 4.87 3.66 -10.55
N ALA A 69 6.08 4.25 -10.46
CA ALA A 69 6.41 5.34 -9.55
C ALA A 69 5.96 5.09 -8.10
N ALA A 70 6.32 3.92 -7.55
CA ALA A 70 5.91 3.43 -6.22
C ALA A 70 4.38 3.43 -5.97
N GLY A 71 3.60 3.32 -7.06
CA GLY A 71 2.15 3.22 -7.04
C GLY A 71 1.41 4.54 -7.32
N THR A 72 2.12 5.66 -7.44
CA THR A 72 1.49 6.98 -7.64
C THR A 72 0.70 7.07 -8.94
N ILE A 73 1.10 6.36 -10.00
CA ILE A 73 0.37 6.30 -11.29
C ILE A 73 -1.02 5.67 -11.12
N GLY A 74 -1.09 4.52 -10.45
CA GLY A 74 -2.35 3.84 -10.16
C GLY A 74 -3.22 4.64 -9.20
N THR A 75 -2.61 5.23 -8.16
CA THR A 75 -3.32 6.06 -7.20
C THR A 75 -3.91 7.31 -7.84
N HIS A 76 -3.18 8.01 -8.71
CA HIS A 76 -3.75 9.12 -9.47
C HIS A 76 -4.96 8.69 -10.32
N ALA A 77 -4.85 7.55 -11.02
CA ALA A 77 -5.97 7.03 -11.81
C ALA A 77 -7.21 6.70 -10.97
N ALA A 78 -7.02 6.22 -9.74
CA ALA A 78 -8.11 6.01 -8.79
C ALA A 78 -8.70 7.34 -8.28
N ALA A 79 -7.85 8.34 -7.97
CA ALA A 79 -8.30 9.66 -7.52
C ALA A 79 -9.22 10.36 -8.56
N THR A 80 -8.92 10.17 -9.85
CA THR A 80 -9.67 10.78 -10.96
C THR A 80 -10.77 9.88 -11.52
N ALA A 81 -11.02 8.71 -10.92
CA ALA A 81 -12.09 7.82 -11.37
C ALA A 81 -13.47 8.44 -11.10
N VAL A 82 -14.49 7.98 -11.84
CA VAL A 82 -15.87 8.38 -11.59
C VAL A 82 -16.23 8.00 -10.15
N PRO A 83 -16.74 8.93 -9.33
CA PRO A 83 -17.05 8.68 -7.93
C PRO A 83 -18.40 7.97 -7.77
N ASP A 84 -18.59 6.84 -8.46
CA ASP A 84 -19.84 6.06 -8.49
C ASP A 84 -19.75 4.72 -7.71
N GLY A 85 -18.61 4.47 -7.06
CA GLY A 85 -18.33 3.25 -6.31
C GLY A 85 -17.84 2.06 -7.13
N TYR A 86 -17.91 2.11 -8.46
CA TYR A 86 -17.44 1.01 -9.31
C TYR A 86 -15.93 0.99 -9.49
N THR A 87 -15.20 1.92 -8.89
CA THR A 87 -13.74 1.86 -8.75
C THR A 87 -13.37 1.92 -7.27
N ILE A 88 -12.88 0.80 -6.75
CA ILE A 88 -12.24 0.70 -5.43
C ILE A 88 -10.74 0.51 -5.62
N MET A 89 -9.93 0.95 -4.66
CA MET A 89 -8.48 0.82 -4.73
C MET A 89 -7.92 0.31 -3.41
N ILE A 90 -6.91 -0.55 -3.47
CA ILE A 90 -6.08 -0.86 -2.30
C ILE A 90 -4.83 0.01 -2.36
N GLY A 91 -4.62 0.80 -1.31
CA GLY A 91 -3.42 1.60 -1.10
C GLY A 91 -2.71 1.21 0.18
N GLY A 92 -1.70 2.00 0.53
CA GLY A 92 -0.97 1.84 1.77
C GLY A 92 0.07 2.93 1.93
N MET A 93 1.04 2.68 2.81
CA MET A 93 2.00 3.70 3.23
C MET A 93 2.76 4.38 2.08
N SER A 94 3.15 3.65 1.03
CA SER A 94 3.82 4.24 -0.14
C SER A 94 2.97 5.31 -0.82
N THR A 95 1.67 5.07 -1.01
CA THR A 95 0.82 5.93 -1.83
C THR A 95 0.16 7.05 -1.03
N HIS A 96 -0.12 6.86 0.26
CA HIS A 96 -0.89 7.84 1.06
C HIS A 96 -0.07 8.60 2.10
N GLN A 97 1.15 8.14 2.42
CA GLN A 97 1.98 8.76 3.46
C GLN A 97 3.37 9.14 2.93
N LEU A 98 4.08 8.22 2.25
CA LEU A 98 5.42 8.49 1.73
C LEU A 98 5.40 9.34 0.46
N ALA A 99 4.49 9.08 -0.47
CA ALA A 99 4.35 9.88 -1.68
C ALA A 99 4.18 11.39 -1.39
N PRO A 100 3.20 11.85 -0.58
CA PRO A 100 3.09 13.28 -0.25
C PRO A 100 4.26 13.80 0.60
N ALA A 101 5.08 12.90 1.17
CA ALA A 101 6.26 13.25 1.94
C ALA A 101 7.54 13.40 1.11
N THR A 102 7.57 12.85 -0.11
CA THR A 102 8.78 12.71 -0.93
C THR A 102 8.67 13.38 -2.30
N TYR A 103 7.45 13.61 -2.81
CA TYR A 103 7.20 14.43 -3.99
C TYR A 103 6.95 15.89 -3.60
N THR A 104 7.62 16.81 -4.29
CA THR A 104 7.30 18.25 -4.31
C THR A 104 5.99 18.50 -5.03
N LYS A 105 5.70 17.77 -6.12
CA LYS A 105 4.43 17.88 -6.86
C LYS A 105 3.80 16.50 -7.11
N LEU A 106 2.97 16.07 -6.16
CA LEU A 106 2.16 14.86 -6.31
C LEU A 106 0.90 15.16 -7.17
N PRO A 107 0.51 14.29 -8.12
CA PRO A 107 -0.64 14.52 -9.00
C PRO A 107 -2.00 14.21 -8.34
N TYR A 108 -2.02 13.94 -7.04
CA TYR A 108 -3.23 13.74 -6.25
C TYR A 108 -2.98 14.19 -4.80
N ASP A 109 -4.05 14.48 -4.08
CA ASP A 109 -4.04 14.68 -2.64
C ASP A 109 -4.53 13.40 -1.94
N PRO A 110 -3.67 12.73 -1.13
CA PRO A 110 -4.01 11.44 -0.53
C PRO A 110 -5.09 11.51 0.55
N VAL A 111 -5.47 12.71 1.00
CA VAL A 111 -6.53 12.90 2.01
C VAL A 111 -7.78 13.45 1.35
N ARG A 112 -7.66 14.48 0.52
CA ARG A 112 -8.81 15.19 -0.09
C ARG A 112 -9.42 14.43 -1.25
N ASP A 113 -8.63 13.68 -2.03
CA ASP A 113 -9.12 13.08 -3.28
C ASP A 113 -9.67 11.65 -3.07
N PHE A 114 -9.70 11.17 -1.81
CA PHE A 114 -10.19 9.84 -1.44
C PHE A 114 -11.15 9.86 -0.25
N GLN A 115 -12.04 8.87 -0.21
CA GLN A 115 -12.66 8.38 1.02
C GLN A 115 -12.04 7.02 1.35
N SER A 116 -11.71 6.80 2.63
CA SER A 116 -11.24 5.49 3.09
C SER A 116 -12.44 4.59 3.37
N LEU A 117 -12.44 3.37 2.86
CA LEU A 117 -13.40 2.33 3.24
C LEU A 117 -13.02 1.71 4.59
N GLY A 118 -11.73 1.65 4.89
CA GLY A 118 -11.19 1.19 6.17
C GLY A 118 -9.80 0.57 6.02
N ALA A 119 -9.10 0.41 7.15
CA ALA A 119 -7.87 -0.36 7.20
C ALA A 119 -8.17 -1.85 7.00
N ILE A 120 -7.34 -2.51 6.20
CA ILE A 120 -7.35 -3.95 5.99
C ILE A 120 -6.58 -4.62 7.12
N GLY A 121 -5.39 -4.11 7.40
CA GLY A 121 -4.50 -4.66 8.40
C GLY A 121 -3.08 -4.16 8.24
N ASN A 122 -2.24 -4.64 9.15
CA ASN A 122 -0.86 -4.21 9.26
C ASN A 122 0.09 -5.32 8.81
N SER A 123 1.19 -4.94 8.16
CA SER A 123 2.29 -5.84 7.83
C SER A 123 3.61 -5.14 8.01
N SER A 124 4.70 -5.86 7.80
CA SER A 124 6.04 -5.28 7.75
C SER A 124 6.65 -5.46 6.35
N ILE A 125 7.89 -5.00 6.19
CA ILE A 125 8.74 -5.28 5.04
C ILE A 125 9.90 -6.14 5.54
N VAL A 126 10.26 -7.18 4.80
CA VAL A 126 11.40 -8.04 5.11
C VAL A 126 12.56 -7.73 4.18
N MET A 127 13.74 -7.63 4.78
CA MET A 127 15.00 -7.65 4.05
C MET A 127 15.37 -9.10 3.80
N ILE A 128 15.36 -9.49 2.54
CA ILE A 128 15.79 -10.81 2.08
C ILE A 128 17.14 -10.72 1.38
N ALA A 129 17.85 -11.83 1.35
CA ALA A 129 19.10 -11.97 0.62
C ALA A 129 19.18 -13.32 -0.10
N ALA A 130 19.99 -13.37 -1.15
CA ALA A 130 20.40 -14.62 -1.78
C ALA A 130 21.05 -15.53 -0.72
N ASN A 131 20.87 -16.85 -0.83
CA ASN A 131 21.32 -17.80 0.20
C ASN A 131 22.85 -17.72 0.42
N GLN A 132 23.62 -17.54 -0.66
CA GLN A 132 25.07 -17.41 -0.64
C GLN A 132 25.58 -16.04 -0.16
N TYR A 133 24.70 -15.07 0.09
CA TYR A 133 25.12 -13.76 0.59
C TYR A 133 25.78 -13.90 1.98
N PRO A 134 26.88 -13.22 2.31
CA PRO A 134 27.64 -13.56 3.53
C PRO A 134 26.92 -13.32 4.86
N ALA A 135 26.00 -12.36 4.93
CA ALA A 135 25.29 -12.01 6.17
C ALA A 135 24.01 -12.83 6.37
N ASN A 136 23.72 -13.24 7.60
CA ASN A 136 22.50 -13.96 7.99
C ASN A 136 21.55 -13.12 8.88
N ASN A 137 22.00 -11.95 9.31
CA ASN A 137 21.26 -11.02 10.16
C ASN A 137 21.83 -9.61 9.99
N LEU A 138 21.22 -8.61 10.61
CA LEU A 138 21.67 -7.21 10.53
C LEU A 138 23.05 -6.99 11.14
N LYS A 139 23.38 -7.67 12.24
CA LYS A 139 24.69 -7.52 12.89
C LYS A 139 25.81 -7.92 11.92
N GLU A 140 25.63 -9.03 11.22
CA GLU A 140 26.56 -9.51 10.19
C GLU A 140 26.58 -8.61 8.96
N LEU A 141 25.43 -8.10 8.51
CA LEU A 141 25.36 -7.13 7.41
C LEU A 141 26.13 -5.85 7.72
N ILE A 142 25.98 -5.32 8.95
CA ILE A 142 26.70 -4.13 9.41
C ILE A 142 28.19 -4.40 9.52
N ALA A 143 28.58 -5.57 10.04
CA ALA A 143 29.99 -5.96 10.09
C ALA A 143 30.59 -6.10 8.68
N LEU A 144 29.83 -6.63 7.71
CA LEU A 144 30.24 -6.74 6.32
C LEU A 144 30.47 -5.36 5.70
N SER A 145 29.53 -4.42 5.87
CA SER A 145 29.67 -3.03 5.37
C SER A 145 30.81 -2.24 6.03
N ARG A 146 31.25 -2.63 7.24
CA ARG A 146 32.42 -2.00 7.87
C ARG A 146 33.74 -2.48 7.26
N LYS A 147 33.80 -3.73 6.81
CA LYS A 147 34.97 -4.35 6.18
C LYS A 147 35.13 -3.90 4.72
N ASP A 148 34.03 -3.81 3.99
CA ASP A 148 33.99 -3.38 2.60
C ASP A 148 33.24 -2.05 2.49
N LYS A 149 33.93 -1.01 2.01
CA LYS A 149 33.35 0.34 1.86
C LYS A 149 32.49 0.48 0.61
N THR A 150 32.42 -0.55 -0.23
CA THR A 150 31.49 -0.61 -1.36
C THR A 150 30.05 -0.59 -0.82
N PRO A 151 29.18 0.31 -1.31
CA PRO A 151 27.79 0.35 -0.87
C PRO A 151 27.09 -0.98 -1.11
N ILE A 152 26.31 -1.44 -0.13
CA ILE A 152 25.45 -2.62 -0.30
C ILE A 152 24.32 -2.24 -1.25
N GLN A 153 24.35 -2.79 -2.46
CA GLN A 153 23.23 -2.62 -3.39
C GLN A 153 22.00 -3.39 -2.88
N TYR A 154 20.85 -2.74 -2.90
CA TYR A 154 19.59 -3.34 -2.48
C TYR A 154 18.44 -2.99 -3.42
N ALA A 155 17.58 -3.98 -3.66
CA ALA A 155 16.37 -3.79 -4.44
C ALA A 155 15.20 -3.26 -3.58
N SER A 156 14.33 -2.46 -4.19
CA SER A 156 12.95 -2.23 -3.71
C SER A 156 12.02 -1.96 -4.91
N TRP A 157 10.70 -1.91 -4.70
CA TRP A 157 9.72 -1.72 -5.80
C TRP A 157 9.54 -0.25 -6.24
N GLY A 158 10.62 0.52 -6.17
CA GLY A 158 10.70 1.87 -6.71
C GLY A 158 11.13 2.89 -5.67
N ALA A 159 11.63 4.02 -6.16
CA ALA A 159 11.98 5.15 -5.31
C ALA A 159 10.71 5.68 -4.61
N GLY A 160 10.81 5.92 -3.30
CA GLY A 160 9.67 6.33 -2.45
C GLY A 160 8.78 5.19 -1.96
N SER A 161 9.07 3.94 -2.35
CA SER A 161 8.39 2.77 -1.79
C SER A 161 8.71 2.59 -0.30
N THR A 162 7.89 1.81 0.42
CA THR A 162 8.24 1.48 1.82
C THR A 162 9.50 0.62 1.92
N GLY A 163 9.84 -0.14 0.89
CA GLY A 163 11.10 -0.89 0.81
C GLY A 163 12.31 0.03 0.65
N HIS A 164 12.22 1.04 -0.20
CA HIS A 164 13.24 2.10 -0.30
C HIS A 164 13.42 2.78 1.05
N PHE A 165 12.30 3.21 1.64
CA PHE A 165 12.30 3.85 2.96
C PHE A 165 12.94 2.97 4.06
N CYS A 166 12.65 1.67 4.11
CA CYS A 166 13.27 0.76 5.08
C CYS A 166 14.79 0.65 4.88
N GLY A 167 15.26 0.62 3.63
CA GLY A 167 16.69 0.63 3.30
C GLY A 167 17.39 1.91 3.76
N GLU A 168 16.78 3.07 3.48
CA GLU A 168 17.33 4.37 3.91
C GLU A 168 17.36 4.52 5.43
N VAL A 169 16.28 4.14 6.12
CA VAL A 169 16.25 4.15 7.60
C VAL A 169 17.35 3.25 8.18
N LEU A 170 17.57 2.07 7.59
CA LEU A 170 18.65 1.19 8.01
C LEU A 170 20.02 1.82 7.77
N SER A 171 20.26 2.32 6.56
CA SER A 171 21.51 2.97 6.17
C SER A 171 21.89 4.07 7.17
N GLN A 172 20.94 4.94 7.49
CA GLN A 172 21.16 6.05 8.41
C GLN A 172 21.35 5.61 9.86
N LYS A 173 20.44 4.79 10.39
CA LYS A 173 20.48 4.42 11.81
C LYS A 173 21.61 3.46 12.13
N ALA A 174 22.03 2.63 11.19
CA ALA A 174 23.16 1.71 11.38
C ALA A 174 24.51 2.29 10.92
N GLY A 175 24.51 3.46 10.26
CA GLY A 175 25.71 4.09 9.73
C GLY A 175 26.42 3.25 8.67
N ILE A 176 25.66 2.61 7.78
CA ILE A 176 26.18 1.77 6.69
C ILE A 176 25.82 2.38 5.35
N SER A 177 26.70 2.23 4.36
CA SER A 177 26.43 2.73 3.00
C SER A 177 25.61 1.69 2.23
N MET A 178 24.43 2.09 1.76
CA MET A 178 23.56 1.28 0.93
C MET A 178 23.22 2.05 -0.34
N GLN A 179 23.08 1.33 -1.45
CA GLN A 179 22.71 1.91 -2.74
C GLN A 179 21.40 1.30 -3.22
N HIS A 180 20.40 2.15 -3.43
CA HIS A 180 19.09 1.72 -3.90
C HIS A 180 19.11 1.37 -5.40
N VAL A 181 18.58 0.20 -5.75
CA VAL A 181 18.29 -0.23 -7.11
C VAL A 181 16.76 -0.35 -7.27
N PRO A 182 16.09 0.54 -8.01
CA PRO A 182 14.63 0.54 -8.13
C PRO A 182 14.12 -0.51 -9.13
N TYR A 183 13.08 -1.24 -8.73
CA TYR A 183 12.35 -2.21 -9.54
C TYR A 183 10.89 -1.77 -9.75
N LYS A 184 10.20 -2.34 -10.74
CA LYS A 184 8.77 -2.05 -10.98
C LYS A 184 7.83 -2.78 -10.01
N GLY A 185 8.29 -3.80 -9.30
CA GLY A 185 7.47 -4.62 -8.42
C GLY A 185 8.29 -5.63 -7.63
N THR A 186 7.70 -6.17 -6.56
CA THR A 186 8.38 -7.08 -5.64
C THR A 186 8.63 -8.48 -6.20
N SER A 187 7.79 -8.94 -7.12
CA SER A 187 8.00 -10.22 -7.82
C SER A 187 9.32 -10.25 -8.59
N GLN A 188 9.63 -9.18 -9.33
CA GLN A 188 10.88 -9.04 -10.09
C GLN A 188 12.11 -9.06 -9.15
N ILE A 189 12.01 -8.47 -7.96
CA ILE A 189 13.10 -8.48 -6.97
C ILE A 189 13.46 -9.90 -6.56
N VAL A 190 12.45 -10.72 -6.26
CA VAL A 190 12.69 -12.12 -5.87
C VAL A 190 13.30 -12.90 -7.04
N THR A 191 12.80 -12.71 -8.26
CA THR A 191 13.38 -13.33 -9.47
C THR A 191 14.85 -12.97 -9.63
N ASP A 192 15.21 -11.70 -9.49
CA ASP A 192 16.59 -11.23 -9.69
C ASP A 192 17.52 -11.66 -8.56
N ILE A 193 17.01 -11.85 -7.34
CA ILE A 193 17.77 -12.48 -6.24
C ILE A 193 18.04 -13.95 -6.54
N LEU A 194 17.03 -14.69 -7.00
CA LEU A 194 17.19 -16.11 -7.36
C LEU A 194 18.11 -16.30 -8.57
N GLY A 195 18.09 -15.34 -9.50
CA GLY A 195 18.97 -15.29 -10.67
C GLY A 195 20.37 -14.73 -10.41
N ASN A 196 20.69 -14.34 -9.16
CA ASN A 196 21.95 -13.72 -8.77
C ASN A 196 22.27 -12.39 -9.47
N HIS A 197 21.25 -11.66 -9.94
CA HIS A 197 21.40 -10.32 -10.51
C HIS A 197 21.50 -9.24 -9.42
N ILE A 198 20.93 -9.48 -8.25
CA ILE A 198 21.09 -8.66 -7.05
C ILE A 198 21.10 -9.54 -5.80
N SER A 199 21.84 -9.17 -4.75
CA SER A 199 22.01 -10.07 -3.59
C SER A 199 21.11 -9.76 -2.41
N VAL A 200 20.60 -8.53 -2.29
CA VAL A 200 19.79 -8.05 -1.16
C VAL A 200 18.58 -7.29 -1.70
N GLY A 201 17.42 -7.48 -1.06
CA GLY A 201 16.21 -6.76 -1.43
C GLY A 201 15.26 -6.57 -0.27
N PHE A 202 14.51 -5.46 -0.33
CA PHE A 202 13.37 -5.18 0.53
C PHE A 202 12.08 -5.55 -0.17
N VAL A 203 11.35 -6.48 0.42
CA VAL A 203 10.17 -7.08 -0.17
C VAL A 203 9.05 -7.12 0.86
N ASP A 204 7.81 -6.90 0.42
CA ASP A 204 6.64 -7.05 1.28
C ASP A 204 6.51 -8.50 1.80
N MET A 205 5.95 -8.68 3.01
CA MET A 205 5.82 -10.02 3.60
C MET A 205 5.06 -10.99 2.69
N VAL A 206 4.00 -10.53 2.03
CA VAL A 206 3.13 -11.37 1.21
C VAL A 206 3.91 -12.04 0.08
N THR A 207 4.79 -11.27 -0.57
CA THR A 207 5.65 -11.75 -1.66
C THR A 207 6.80 -12.60 -1.13
N ALA A 208 7.47 -12.18 -0.06
CA ALA A 208 8.70 -12.84 0.40
C ALA A 208 8.46 -14.14 1.18
N THR A 209 7.39 -14.20 1.98
CA THR A 209 7.15 -15.29 2.94
C THR A 209 7.21 -16.69 2.32
N PRO A 210 6.57 -16.98 1.18
CA PRO A 210 6.67 -18.30 0.55
C PRO A 210 8.12 -18.70 0.23
N PHE A 211 8.89 -17.80 -0.37
CA PHE A 211 10.28 -18.08 -0.76
C PHE A 211 11.22 -18.24 0.44
N VAL A 212 10.97 -17.49 1.52
CA VAL A 212 11.73 -17.65 2.78
C VAL A 212 11.40 -18.99 3.43
N LYS A 213 10.12 -19.38 3.49
CA LYS A 213 9.70 -20.68 4.07
C LYS A 213 10.22 -21.87 3.27
N GLU A 214 10.29 -21.74 1.95
CA GLU A 214 10.86 -22.75 1.06
C GLU A 214 12.41 -22.78 1.08
N GLY A 215 13.06 -21.85 1.79
CA GLY A 215 14.52 -21.76 1.86
C GLY A 215 15.18 -21.32 0.54
N LYS A 216 14.42 -20.74 -0.39
CA LYS A 216 14.94 -20.24 -1.67
C LYS A 216 15.72 -18.93 -1.52
N VAL A 217 15.36 -18.15 -0.52
CA VAL A 217 16.07 -16.95 -0.07
C VAL A 217 16.08 -16.93 1.46
N LYS A 218 17.00 -16.22 2.07
CA LYS A 218 17.02 -16.02 3.52
C LYS A 218 16.49 -14.65 3.91
N ALA A 219 15.83 -14.57 5.06
CA ALA A 219 15.38 -13.32 5.65
C ALA A 219 16.37 -12.86 6.73
N LEU A 220 16.90 -11.65 6.57
CA LEU A 220 17.91 -11.09 7.47
C LEU A 220 17.27 -10.31 8.62
N ALA A 221 16.21 -9.55 8.33
CA ALA A 221 15.47 -8.78 9.31
C ALA A 221 14.12 -8.30 8.79
N VAL A 222 13.23 -8.01 9.72
CA VAL A 222 11.96 -7.34 9.43
C VAL A 222 12.06 -5.87 9.83
N CYS A 223 11.65 -4.96 8.95
CA CYS A 223 11.85 -3.52 9.11
C CYS A 223 11.14 -2.95 10.34
N THR A 224 9.95 -3.47 10.69
CA THR A 224 9.13 -2.92 11.79
C THR A 224 9.02 -3.91 12.94
N ARG A 225 7.92 -4.66 13.06
CA ARG A 225 7.74 -5.71 14.08
C ARG A 225 7.82 -7.08 13.43
N ARG A 226 8.13 -8.12 14.21
CA ARG A 226 8.11 -9.51 13.72
C ARG A 226 6.78 -9.80 13.00
N SER A 227 6.88 -10.47 11.87
CA SER A 227 5.70 -10.91 11.14
C SER A 227 5.17 -12.22 11.72
N PRO A 228 3.84 -12.40 11.85
CA PRO A 228 3.27 -13.69 12.26
C PRO A 228 3.62 -14.82 11.29
N SER A 229 3.93 -14.49 10.03
CA SER A 229 4.29 -15.49 9.01
C SER A 229 5.75 -15.95 9.07
N LEU A 230 6.64 -15.15 9.68
CA LEU A 230 8.06 -15.43 9.85
C LEU A 230 8.49 -15.09 11.29
N PRO A 231 7.93 -15.77 12.31
CA PRO A 231 8.10 -15.39 13.71
C PRO A 231 9.55 -15.49 14.20
N ASN A 232 10.41 -16.24 13.50
CA ASN A 232 11.81 -16.41 13.87
C ASN A 232 12.71 -15.28 13.34
N VAL A 233 12.23 -14.46 12.41
CA VAL A 233 13.02 -13.36 11.84
C VAL A 233 12.87 -12.13 12.75
N ALA A 234 13.99 -11.69 13.35
CA ALA A 234 14.01 -10.56 14.25
C ALA A 234 13.78 -9.21 13.52
N SER A 235 13.13 -8.28 14.22
CA SER A 235 12.95 -6.91 13.75
C SER A 235 14.24 -6.09 13.76
N TYR A 236 14.21 -4.92 13.12
CA TYR A 236 15.25 -3.89 13.24
C TYR A 236 15.52 -3.54 14.70
N LYS A 237 14.45 -3.26 15.46
CA LYS A 237 14.55 -2.89 16.87
C LYS A 237 15.22 -3.98 17.72
N GLU A 238 14.86 -5.25 17.51
CA GLU A 238 15.48 -6.39 18.20
C GLU A 238 16.95 -6.61 17.80
N GLN A 239 17.36 -6.11 16.65
CA GLN A 239 18.74 -6.19 16.15
C GLN A 239 19.53 -4.88 16.33
N GLY A 240 19.04 -3.96 17.17
CA GLY A 240 19.77 -2.75 17.58
C GLY A 240 19.58 -1.52 16.67
N VAL A 241 18.64 -1.56 15.73
CA VAL A 241 18.27 -0.42 14.87
C VAL A 241 16.93 0.13 15.35
N ASP A 242 16.94 1.31 16.00
CA ASP A 242 15.74 1.89 16.61
C ASP A 242 14.72 2.39 15.57
N PHE A 243 13.88 1.49 15.08
CA PHE A 243 12.76 1.80 14.20
C PHE A 243 11.61 0.81 14.41
N ASP A 244 10.42 1.34 14.64
CA ASP A 244 9.17 0.57 14.74
C ASP A 244 7.99 1.47 14.36
N ARG A 245 7.36 1.17 13.22
CA ARG A 245 6.17 1.85 12.70
C ARG A 245 5.20 0.86 12.09
N GLU A 246 3.91 1.16 12.16
CA GLU A 246 2.90 0.33 11.52
C GLU A 246 2.83 0.65 10.03
N LEU A 247 2.84 -0.40 9.19
CA LEU A 247 2.62 -0.27 7.75
C LEU A 247 1.23 -0.85 7.44
N THR A 248 0.29 0.05 7.19
CA THR A 248 -1.14 -0.29 7.06
C THR A 248 -1.55 -0.37 5.60
N TRP A 249 -2.26 -1.43 5.26
CA TRP A 249 -3.03 -1.56 4.02
C TRP A 249 -4.41 -0.95 4.21
N VAL A 250 -4.88 -0.17 3.25
CA VAL A 250 -6.16 0.54 3.35
C VAL A 250 -6.89 0.43 2.03
N MET A 251 -8.20 0.29 2.07
CA MET A 251 -9.05 0.34 0.88
C MET A 251 -9.71 1.71 0.74
N TYR A 252 -9.80 2.22 -0.48
CA TYR A 252 -10.24 3.57 -0.81
C TYR A 252 -11.22 3.59 -1.99
N VAL A 253 -11.95 4.70 -2.08
CA VAL A 253 -12.76 5.12 -3.24
C VAL A 253 -12.54 6.61 -3.51
N PRO A 254 -12.90 7.14 -4.69
CA PRO A 254 -12.81 8.57 -4.98
C PRO A 254 -13.59 9.42 -3.96
N ALA A 255 -13.07 10.61 -3.64
CA ALA A 255 -13.60 11.51 -2.59
C ALA A 255 -15.10 11.78 -2.62
N LYS A 256 -15.71 11.81 -3.82
CA LYS A 256 -17.11 12.21 -3.99
C LYS A 256 -18.08 11.04 -4.06
N THR A 257 -17.62 9.82 -3.75
CA THR A 257 -18.46 8.61 -3.79
C THR A 257 -19.64 8.75 -2.82
N PRO A 258 -20.89 8.48 -3.24
CA PRO A 258 -22.06 8.66 -2.37
C PRO A 258 -21.93 7.88 -1.07
N LYS A 259 -22.29 8.52 0.05
CA LYS A 259 -22.20 7.93 1.39
C LYS A 259 -22.84 6.54 1.51
N PRO A 260 -24.05 6.26 0.98
CA PRO A 260 -24.63 4.93 1.07
C PRO A 260 -23.78 3.82 0.41
N ILE A 261 -23.07 4.15 -0.68
CA ILE A 261 -22.17 3.23 -1.37
C ILE A 261 -20.91 2.99 -0.54
N VAL A 262 -20.34 4.06 0.03
CA VAL A 262 -19.18 3.98 0.93
C VAL A 262 -19.51 3.12 2.15
N ASP A 263 -20.64 3.37 2.82
CA ASP A 263 -21.09 2.62 3.98
C ASP A 263 -21.29 1.12 3.64
N LYS A 264 -21.84 0.81 2.46
CA LYS A 264 -22.00 -0.58 1.99
C LYS A 264 -20.65 -1.26 1.75
N LEU A 265 -19.72 -0.62 1.04
CA LEU A 265 -18.40 -1.17 0.75
C LEU A 265 -17.54 -1.31 2.02
N SER A 266 -17.59 -0.35 2.93
CA SER A 266 -16.97 -0.43 4.25
C SER A 266 -17.48 -1.62 5.06
N ARG A 267 -18.80 -1.87 5.04
CA ARG A 267 -19.40 -3.03 5.71
C ARG A 267 -18.93 -4.34 5.08
N VAL A 268 -18.85 -4.42 3.76
CA VAL A 268 -18.30 -5.59 3.06
C VAL A 268 -16.84 -5.84 3.47
N LEU A 269 -16.03 -4.78 3.57
CA LEU A 269 -14.66 -4.88 4.06
C LEU A 269 -14.62 -5.42 5.48
N GLU A 270 -15.38 -4.83 6.40
CA GLU A 270 -15.43 -5.25 7.80
C GLU A 270 -15.86 -6.72 7.95
N THR A 271 -16.90 -7.14 7.23
CA THR A 271 -17.37 -8.54 7.22
C THR A 271 -16.30 -9.47 6.69
N THR A 272 -15.68 -9.13 5.55
CA THR A 272 -14.60 -9.92 4.93
C THR A 272 -13.44 -10.14 5.90
N LEU A 273 -13.04 -9.11 6.65
CA LEU A 273 -11.92 -9.19 7.60
C LEU A 273 -12.25 -9.96 8.89
N LYS A 274 -13.52 -10.33 9.11
CA LYS A 274 -13.95 -11.19 10.22
C LYS A 274 -14.07 -12.66 9.82
N GLU A 275 -13.97 -12.98 8.53
CA GLU A 275 -14.01 -14.36 8.06
C GLU A 275 -12.74 -15.10 8.46
N LEU A 276 -12.90 -16.25 9.12
CA LEU A 276 -11.77 -17.03 9.63
C LEU A 276 -10.78 -17.43 8.54
N GLU A 277 -11.29 -17.80 7.36
CA GLU A 277 -10.44 -18.17 6.22
C GLU A 277 -9.60 -16.99 5.73
N VAL A 278 -10.20 -15.80 5.65
CA VAL A 278 -9.50 -14.57 5.26
C VAL A 278 -8.45 -14.20 6.31
N VAL A 279 -8.81 -14.22 7.60
CA VAL A 279 -7.89 -13.95 8.71
C VAL A 279 -6.70 -14.90 8.67
N ASN A 280 -6.94 -16.21 8.54
CA ASN A 280 -5.88 -17.22 8.48
C ASN A 280 -4.99 -17.03 7.25
N LYS A 281 -5.58 -16.72 6.09
CA LYS A 281 -4.81 -16.47 4.87
C LYS A 281 -3.93 -15.22 5.02
N LEU A 282 -4.47 -14.12 5.53
CA LEU A 282 -3.73 -12.89 5.79
C LEU A 282 -2.57 -13.14 6.77
N LEU A 283 -2.81 -13.84 7.88
CA LEU A 283 -1.77 -14.19 8.85
C LEU A 283 -0.67 -15.03 8.21
N SER A 284 -1.04 -16.02 7.38
CA SER A 284 -0.07 -16.87 6.67
C SER A 284 0.84 -16.08 5.72
N LEU A 285 0.36 -14.95 5.22
CA LEU A 285 1.05 -14.01 4.33
C LEU A 285 1.70 -12.83 5.09
N GLY A 286 1.60 -12.82 6.42
CA GLY A 286 2.25 -11.82 7.26
C GLY A 286 1.49 -10.52 7.45
N ILE A 287 0.19 -10.51 7.14
CA ILE A 287 -0.73 -9.42 7.43
C ILE A 287 -1.55 -9.78 8.68
N THR A 288 -1.50 -8.92 9.69
CA THR A 288 -2.42 -8.98 10.82
C THR A 288 -3.64 -8.14 10.49
N ALA A 289 -4.77 -8.80 10.24
CA ALA A 289 -6.04 -8.12 9.97
C ALA A 289 -6.40 -7.19 11.15
N LYS A 290 -6.71 -5.94 10.84
CA LYS A 290 -7.11 -4.93 11.83
C LYS A 290 -7.99 -3.91 11.13
N TYR A 291 -9.29 -4.14 11.19
CA TYR A 291 -10.25 -3.18 10.65
C TYR A 291 -10.24 -1.89 11.47
N VAL A 292 -10.03 -0.78 10.79
CA VAL A 292 -10.21 0.58 11.34
C VAL A 292 -11.23 1.27 10.42
N PRO A 293 -12.34 1.81 10.96
CA PRO A 293 -13.37 2.45 10.16
C PRO A 293 -12.81 3.57 9.28
N GLY A 294 -13.40 3.74 8.10
CA GLY A 294 -12.99 4.72 7.10
C GLY A 294 -12.68 6.13 7.63
N PRO A 295 -13.61 6.79 8.35
CA PRO A 295 -13.37 8.14 8.89
C PRO A 295 -12.18 8.21 9.86
N GLU A 296 -12.02 7.19 10.71
CA GLU A 296 -10.90 7.10 11.64
C GLU A 296 -9.58 6.89 10.89
N GLN A 297 -9.55 6.01 9.89
CA GLN A 297 -8.37 5.78 9.06
C GLN A 297 -7.98 7.02 8.25
N GLN A 298 -8.95 7.80 7.76
CA GLN A 298 -8.68 9.04 7.06
C GLN A 298 -8.04 10.09 7.97
N ALA A 299 -8.51 10.18 9.22
CA ALA A 299 -7.89 11.04 10.23
C ALA A 299 -6.45 10.59 10.57
N ILE A 300 -6.20 9.27 10.68
CA ILE A 300 -4.86 8.71 10.86
C ILE A 300 -3.93 9.12 9.71
N ASN A 301 -4.38 8.97 8.46
CA ASN A 301 -3.58 9.36 7.30
C ASN A 301 -3.20 10.85 7.35
N ALA A 302 -4.18 11.72 7.60
CA ALA A 302 -3.95 13.17 7.68
C ALA A 302 -2.98 13.55 8.81
N ARG A 303 -3.11 12.92 9.98
CA ARG A 303 -2.24 13.14 11.14
C ARG A 303 -0.79 12.71 10.89
N ASP A 304 -0.58 11.60 10.19
CA ASP A 304 0.74 10.98 10.11
C ASP A 304 1.60 11.55 8.96
N ILE A 305 1.02 12.15 7.92
CA ILE A 305 1.76 12.72 6.78
C ILE A 305 2.88 13.71 7.21
N PRO A 306 2.64 14.70 8.11
CA PRO A 306 3.69 15.61 8.57
C PRO A 306 4.87 14.89 9.24
N MET A 307 4.60 13.85 10.03
CA MET A 307 5.64 13.04 10.64
C MET A 307 6.48 12.32 9.57
N TRP A 308 5.83 11.74 8.55
CA TRP A 308 6.55 11.08 7.45
C TRP A 308 7.39 12.04 6.61
N LYS A 309 6.98 13.30 6.46
CA LYS A 309 7.79 14.37 5.84
C LYS A 309 9.10 14.61 6.59
N VAL A 310 9.04 14.67 7.92
CA VAL A 310 10.24 14.84 8.76
C VAL A 310 11.18 13.65 8.56
N ILE A 311 10.65 12.43 8.60
CA ILE A 311 11.47 11.23 8.44
C ILE A 311 12.06 11.17 7.02
N ALA A 312 11.29 11.44 5.97
CA ALA A 312 11.79 11.47 4.59
C ALA A 312 12.91 12.51 4.40
N THR A 313 12.75 13.69 5.00
CA THR A 313 13.76 14.77 4.96
C THR A 313 15.05 14.35 5.67
N GLN A 314 14.94 13.78 6.87
CA GLN A 314 16.09 13.22 7.61
C GLN A 314 16.74 12.10 6.81
N ALA A 315 15.92 11.28 6.13
CA ALA A 315 16.31 10.19 5.25
C ALA A 315 16.96 10.65 3.93
N HIS A 316 16.99 11.96 3.65
CA HIS A 316 17.37 12.53 2.35
C HIS A 316 16.61 11.91 1.15
N ILE A 317 15.38 11.45 1.39
CA ILE A 317 14.51 10.88 0.36
C ILE A 317 13.72 12.00 -0.30
N LYS A 318 14.09 12.32 -1.55
CA LYS A 318 13.37 13.25 -2.42
C LYS A 318 13.29 12.67 -3.83
N LEU A 319 12.12 12.75 -4.46
CA LEU A 319 11.88 12.11 -5.77
C LEU A 319 11.93 13.09 -6.94
N ASP A 320 11.71 14.38 -6.69
CA ASP A 320 11.74 15.48 -7.66
C ASP A 320 12.16 16.81 -7.01
#